data_AF-A0A6P6LMT9-F1
#
_entry.id   AF-A0A6P6LMT9-F1
#
_cell.length_a   1.000
_cell.length_b   1.000
_cell.length_c   1.000
_cell.angle_alpha   90.00
_cell.angle_beta   90.00
_cell.angle_gamma   90.00
#
_symmetry.space_group_name_H-M   'P 1'
#
loop_
_entity.id
_entity.type
_entity.pdbx_description
1 polymer ?
#
loop_
_entity_poly.entity_id
_entity_poly.type
_entity_poly.pdbx_seq_one_letter_code
_entity_poly.pdbx_strand_id
1 'polypeptide(L)'
;MEGQIETMDQGVLGHLMALEREGMGPQDQDESQRLEMLKVRAVTLRAQRDKLRRQADAVKILKDKISKDLPLDDADADAAGGFIDLQKSLLTAWRMQLKDLQRAHHLIGGYDLVECKEGKSVCVSFHTAFEGVYLETYNMELDLTRTMQISRHNIPPSFPLESIAKQTLQKDLKAFLQTLSQKLNALAGRRQQVCLLKELVGSVEVMESNQLCSILVLMCTAQGETPKAVLCTLEYGDLTQCLPTRVSIECEDKTLSESPQWKKNQSLLLESPAHTALLTMRRMGSIA
;
A
#
# COMPACT_ATOMS: atom_id res chain seq x y z
N MET A 1 -92.11 -54.82 29.92
CA MET A 1 -91.52 -53.47 29.82
C MET A 1 -90.22 -53.51 30.58
N GLU A 2 -89.17 -53.94 29.90
CA GLU A 2 -87.75 -53.90 30.29
C GLU A 2 -87.03 -54.69 29.20
N GLY A 3 -85.97 -54.11 28.62
CA GLY A 3 -85.14 -54.75 27.61
C GLY A 3 -85.04 -53.95 26.32
N GLN A 4 -83.82 -53.52 26.01
CA GLN A 4 -83.34 -52.91 24.75
C GLN A 4 -83.29 -51.38 24.67
N ILE A 5 -82.60 -50.72 25.61
CA ILE A 5 -82.06 -49.35 25.39
C ILE A 5 -80.53 -49.28 25.63
N GLU A 6 -79.84 -50.39 25.89
CA GLU A 6 -78.43 -50.36 26.34
C GLU A 6 -77.37 -50.84 25.33
N THR A 7 -77.64 -50.82 24.02
CA THR A 7 -76.64 -51.31 23.03
C THR A 7 -76.38 -50.41 21.82
N MET A 8 -76.72 -49.13 21.86
CA MET A 8 -76.39 -48.20 20.77
C MET A 8 -75.11 -47.38 20.97
N ASP A 9 -74.41 -47.51 22.09
CA ASP A 9 -73.16 -46.76 22.38
C ASP A 9 -71.86 -47.55 22.07
N GLN A 10 -71.98 -48.73 21.44
CA GLN A 10 -70.84 -49.59 21.04
C GLN A 10 -70.89 -50.02 19.57
N GLY A 11 -71.53 -49.24 18.69
CA GLY A 11 -71.54 -49.49 17.25
C GLY A 11 -70.36 -48.84 16.51
N VAL A 12 -70.04 -49.35 15.31
CA VAL A 12 -69.01 -48.81 14.38
C VAL A 12 -69.17 -47.30 14.17
N LEU A 13 -70.41 -46.80 14.16
CA LEU A 13 -70.75 -45.38 14.07
C LEU A 13 -70.29 -44.55 15.28
N GLY A 14 -70.37 -45.08 16.50
CA GLY A 14 -69.86 -44.42 17.71
C GLY A 14 -68.33 -44.37 17.71
N HIS A 15 -67.67 -45.42 17.21
CA HIS A 15 -66.22 -45.45 17.06
C HIS A 15 -65.71 -44.52 15.95
N LEU A 16 -66.44 -44.43 14.83
CA LEU A 16 -66.16 -43.46 13.76
C LEU A 16 -66.33 -42.01 14.26
N MET A 17 -67.39 -41.71 15.01
CA MET A 17 -67.57 -40.38 15.61
C MET A 17 -66.55 -40.05 16.70
N ALA A 18 -65.96 -41.05 17.36
CA ALA A 18 -64.84 -40.84 18.29
C ALA A 18 -63.53 -40.55 17.54
N LEU A 19 -63.22 -41.32 16.50
CA LEU A 19 -62.05 -41.11 15.64
C LEU A 19 -62.12 -39.79 14.86
N GLU A 20 -63.30 -39.34 14.44
CA GLU A 20 -63.50 -38.04 13.80
C GLU A 20 -63.29 -36.89 14.80
N ARG A 21 -63.62 -37.09 16.08
CA ARG A 21 -63.35 -36.14 17.18
C ARG A 21 -61.88 -36.11 17.61
N GLU A 22 -61.19 -37.25 17.54
CA GLU A 22 -59.74 -37.35 17.81
C GLU A 22 -58.90 -36.84 16.63
N GLY A 23 -59.35 -37.06 15.38
CA GLY A 23 -58.71 -36.54 14.17
C GLY A 23 -58.88 -35.03 13.99
N MET A 24 -59.94 -34.45 14.56
CA MET A 24 -60.16 -33.00 14.70
C MET A 24 -59.69 -32.49 16.08
N GLY A 25 -58.67 -33.12 16.66
CA GLY A 25 -58.04 -32.72 17.91
C GLY A 25 -57.22 -31.41 17.79
N PRO A 26 -56.67 -30.90 18.91
CA PRO A 26 -56.12 -29.54 19.10
C PRO A 26 -54.98 -29.10 18.17
N GLN A 27 -54.58 -29.94 17.22
CA GLN A 27 -53.54 -29.69 16.24
C GLN A 27 -53.90 -28.53 15.29
N ASP A 28 -55.14 -28.43 14.82
CA ASP A 28 -55.58 -27.29 13.98
C ASP A 28 -55.62 -25.95 14.73
N GLN A 29 -55.89 -25.99 16.05
CA GLN A 29 -55.92 -24.80 16.90
C GLN A 29 -54.49 -24.35 17.27
N ASP A 30 -53.59 -25.28 17.62
CA ASP A 30 -52.18 -24.97 17.90
C ASP A 30 -51.45 -24.50 16.61
N GLU A 31 -51.74 -25.11 15.46
CA GLU A 31 -51.23 -24.65 14.16
C GLU A 31 -51.77 -23.26 13.79
N SER A 32 -53.06 -22.99 14.03
CA SER A 32 -53.65 -21.67 13.79
C SER A 32 -53.04 -20.59 14.70
N GLN A 33 -52.84 -20.87 15.99
CA GLN A 33 -52.21 -19.94 16.93
C GLN A 33 -50.74 -19.67 16.58
N ARG A 34 -50.01 -20.71 16.15
CA ARG A 34 -48.64 -20.57 15.63
C ARG A 34 -48.61 -19.72 14.37
N LEU A 35 -49.56 -19.93 13.45
CA LEU A 35 -49.67 -19.14 12.23
C LEU A 35 -49.98 -17.68 12.54
N GLU A 36 -50.83 -17.38 13.51
CA GLU A 36 -51.09 -16.01 13.96
C GLU A 36 -49.86 -15.36 14.61
N MET A 37 -49.17 -16.10 15.48
CA MET A 37 -47.92 -15.62 16.10
C MET A 37 -46.84 -15.32 15.05
N LEU A 38 -46.71 -16.20 14.04
CA LEU A 38 -45.79 -16.01 12.92
C LEU A 38 -46.20 -14.82 12.03
N LYS A 39 -47.50 -14.59 11.80
CA LYS A 39 -48.00 -13.42 11.08
C LYS A 39 -47.66 -12.13 11.81
N VAL A 40 -47.89 -12.08 13.13
CA VAL A 40 -47.53 -10.92 13.96
C VAL A 40 -46.03 -10.67 13.92
N ARG A 41 -45.21 -11.73 14.04
CA ARG A 41 -43.75 -11.63 13.93
C ARG A 41 -43.28 -11.18 12.55
N ALA A 42 -43.94 -11.61 11.49
CA ALA A 42 -43.63 -11.17 10.13
C ALA A 42 -43.94 -9.67 9.94
N VAL A 43 -45.03 -9.18 10.52
CA VAL A 43 -45.39 -7.74 10.47
C VAL A 43 -44.39 -6.91 11.25
N THR A 44 -43.99 -7.33 12.46
CA THR A 44 -42.98 -6.59 13.24
C THR A 44 -41.61 -6.57 12.57
N LEU A 45 -41.16 -7.69 11.99
CA LEU A 45 -39.92 -7.75 11.23
C LEU A 45 -39.98 -6.90 9.95
N ARG A 46 -41.12 -6.83 9.26
CA ARG A 46 -41.31 -5.93 8.12
C ARG A 46 -41.21 -4.46 8.53
N ALA A 47 -41.84 -4.09 9.64
CA ALA A 47 -41.74 -2.73 10.18
C ALA A 47 -40.29 -2.37 10.57
N GLN A 48 -39.56 -3.30 11.20
CA GLN A 48 -38.14 -3.11 11.51
C GLN A 48 -37.27 -3.01 10.24
N ARG A 49 -37.48 -3.88 9.26
CA ARG A 49 -36.81 -3.82 7.95
C ARG A 49 -37.04 -2.48 7.28
N ASP A 50 -38.29 -2.01 7.24
CA ASP A 50 -38.64 -0.76 6.57
C ASP A 50 -38.04 0.44 7.30
N LYS A 51 -37.97 0.40 8.64
CA LYS A 51 -37.24 1.40 9.44
C LYS A 51 -35.74 1.41 9.09
N LEU A 52 -35.09 0.24 9.05
CA LEU A 52 -33.67 0.12 8.68
C LEU A 52 -33.42 0.55 7.23
N ARG A 53 -34.35 0.25 6.31
CA ARG A 53 -34.25 0.65 4.90
C ARG A 53 -34.27 2.16 4.75
N ARG A 54 -35.18 2.86 5.45
CA ARG A 54 -35.21 4.33 5.47
C ARG A 54 -33.93 4.93 6.04
N GLN A 55 -33.39 4.35 7.11
CA GLN A 55 -32.10 4.80 7.67
C GLN A 55 -30.94 4.57 6.69
N ALA A 56 -30.90 3.42 6.01
CA ALA A 56 -29.88 3.13 5.01
C ALA A 56 -29.99 4.03 3.77
N ASP A 57 -31.20 4.34 3.33
CA ASP A 57 -31.44 5.24 2.20
C ASP A 57 -31.06 6.69 2.57
N ALA A 58 -31.32 7.13 3.81
CA ALA A 58 -30.85 8.42 4.32
C ALA A 58 -29.32 8.51 4.34
N VAL A 59 -28.62 7.45 4.78
CA VAL A 59 -27.15 7.37 4.76
C VAL A 59 -26.62 7.41 3.32
N LYS A 60 -27.26 6.72 2.37
CA LYS A 60 -26.88 6.74 0.95
C LYS A 60 -27.00 8.15 0.36
N ILE A 61 -28.14 8.81 0.60
CA ILE A 61 -28.37 10.18 0.12
C ILE A 61 -27.32 11.13 0.71
N LEU A 62 -26.99 11.00 2.01
CA LEU A 62 -25.95 11.81 2.64
C LEU A 62 -24.56 11.55 2.04
N LYS A 63 -24.20 10.28 1.82
CA LYS A 63 -22.95 9.92 1.14
C LYS A 63 -22.87 10.51 -0.27
N ASP A 64 -23.97 10.46 -1.02
CA ASP A 64 -24.04 11.00 -2.38
C ASP A 64 -23.95 12.53 -2.39
N LYS A 65 -24.56 13.21 -1.41
CA LYS A 65 -24.47 14.67 -1.25
C LYS A 65 -23.05 15.11 -0.89
N ILE A 66 -22.39 14.43 0.05
CA ILE A 66 -20.98 14.69 0.41
C ILE A 66 -20.06 14.42 -0.79
N SER A 67 -20.30 13.36 -1.54
CA SER A 67 -19.50 13.04 -2.74
C SER A 67 -19.65 14.07 -3.87
N LYS A 68 -20.73 14.88 -3.85
CA LYS A 68 -21.07 15.88 -4.86
C LYS A 68 -20.89 17.33 -4.40
N ASP A 69 -20.37 17.55 -3.19
CA ASP A 69 -20.08 18.87 -2.61
C ASP A 69 -21.29 19.84 -2.61
N LEU A 70 -22.52 19.30 -2.45
CA LEU A 70 -23.76 20.10 -2.46
C LEU A 70 -24.06 20.70 -1.08
N PRO A 71 -24.62 21.92 -0.99
CA PRO A 71 -25.05 22.52 0.27
C PRO A 71 -26.09 21.64 0.98
N LEU A 72 -25.92 21.47 2.29
CA LEU A 72 -26.85 20.75 3.16
C LEU A 72 -27.71 21.79 3.87
N ASP A 73 -28.99 21.90 3.50
CA ASP A 73 -29.92 22.83 4.17
C ASP A 73 -30.16 22.42 5.62
N ASP A 74 -30.05 23.39 6.53
CA ASP A 74 -30.31 23.26 7.97
C ASP A 74 -31.81 23.10 8.32
N ALA A 75 -32.70 23.11 7.32
CA ALA A 75 -34.15 23.14 7.51
C ALA A 75 -34.78 21.83 8.03
N ASP A 76 -34.03 20.72 8.07
CA ASP A 76 -34.49 19.43 8.61
C ASP A 76 -34.03 19.19 10.07
N ALA A 77 -33.40 20.19 10.71
CA ALA A 77 -32.73 20.05 12.01
C ALA A 77 -33.67 19.84 13.22
N ASP A 78 -34.94 20.20 13.13
CA ASP A 78 -35.87 20.17 14.29
C ASP A 78 -36.34 18.76 14.70
N ALA A 79 -36.03 17.71 13.94
CA ALA A 79 -36.39 16.34 14.28
C ALA A 79 -35.21 15.45 14.74
N ALA A 80 -33.97 15.95 14.80
CA ALA A 80 -32.84 15.05 14.66
C ALA A 80 -31.55 15.41 15.42
N GLY A 81 -31.55 15.19 16.74
CA GLY A 81 -30.31 14.99 17.49
C GLY A 81 -29.43 13.87 16.88
N GLY A 82 -30.05 12.85 16.26
CA GLY A 82 -29.34 11.78 15.56
C GLY A 82 -28.79 12.13 14.18
N PHE A 83 -29.29 13.17 13.49
CA PHE A 83 -28.84 13.51 12.12
C PHE A 83 -27.50 14.22 12.14
N ILE A 84 -27.30 15.17 13.06
CA ILE A 84 -26.03 15.86 13.25
C ILE A 84 -24.94 14.85 13.67
N ASP A 85 -25.27 13.91 14.56
CA ASP A 85 -24.33 12.88 15.00
C ASP A 85 -24.00 11.88 13.88
N LEU A 86 -24.99 11.50 13.07
CA LEU A 86 -24.78 10.66 11.89
C LEU A 86 -23.90 11.37 10.85
N GLN A 87 -24.14 12.65 10.59
CA GLN A 87 -23.33 13.46 9.68
C GLN A 87 -21.88 13.59 10.17
N LYS A 88 -21.69 13.90 11.47
CA LYS A 88 -20.37 13.92 12.09
C LYS A 88 -19.67 12.58 11.95
N SER A 89 -20.36 11.46 12.20
CA SER A 89 -19.79 10.11 12.08
C SER A 89 -19.36 9.77 10.64
N LEU A 90 -20.10 10.25 9.64
CA LEU A 90 -19.78 10.04 8.24
C LEU A 90 -18.57 10.88 7.82
N LEU A 91 -18.51 12.14 8.25
CA LEU A 91 -17.37 13.02 7.99
C LEU A 91 -16.09 12.53 8.69
N THR A 92 -16.18 12.01 9.92
CA THR A 92 -15.03 11.44 10.61
C THR A 92 -14.54 10.16 9.91
N ALA A 93 -15.45 9.28 9.49
CA ALA A 93 -15.11 8.09 8.72
C ALA A 93 -14.42 8.45 7.39
N TRP A 94 -14.95 9.43 6.66
CA TRP A 94 -14.35 9.87 5.41
C TRP A 94 -12.99 10.54 5.61
N ARG A 95 -12.84 11.37 6.65
CA ARG A 95 -11.56 11.94 7.05
C ARG A 95 -10.53 10.87 7.40
N MET A 96 -10.93 9.78 8.07
CA MET A 96 -10.03 8.65 8.34
C MET A 96 -9.57 7.99 7.03
N GLN A 97 -10.49 7.73 6.10
CA GLN A 97 -10.13 7.17 4.78
C GLN A 97 -9.14 8.05 4.01
N LEU A 98 -9.34 9.38 4.01
CA LEU A 98 -8.42 10.32 3.36
C LEU A 98 -7.04 10.33 4.02
N LYS A 99 -6.99 10.24 5.36
CA LYS A 99 -5.73 10.10 6.10
C LYS A 99 -5.01 8.80 5.79
N ASP A 100 -5.75 7.70 5.68
CA ASP A 100 -5.17 6.40 5.33
C ASP A 100 -4.60 6.41 3.91
N LEU A 101 -5.31 7.05 2.97
CA LEU A 101 -4.82 7.24 1.61
C LEU A 101 -3.58 8.13 1.57
N GLN A 102 -3.58 9.24 2.32
CA GLN A 102 -2.41 10.11 2.45
C GLN A 102 -1.23 9.35 3.04
N ARG A 103 -1.45 8.52 4.07
CA ARG A 103 -0.39 7.70 4.66
C ARG A 103 0.14 6.65 3.69
N ALA A 104 -0.74 6.00 2.92
CA ALA A 104 -0.31 5.09 1.87
C ALA A 104 0.51 5.81 0.80
N HIS A 105 0.13 7.03 0.42
CA HIS A 105 0.91 7.86 -0.50
C HIS A 105 2.27 8.24 0.08
N HIS A 106 2.36 8.68 1.33
CA HIS A 106 3.63 8.95 2.00
C HIS A 106 4.58 7.74 1.96
N LEU A 107 4.03 6.53 2.13
CA LEU A 107 4.83 5.30 2.15
C LEU A 107 5.30 4.85 0.76
N ILE A 108 4.48 5.02 -0.28
CA ILE A 108 4.68 4.38 -1.60
C ILE A 108 4.96 5.41 -2.72
N GLY A 109 4.49 6.64 -2.56
CA GLY A 109 4.51 7.71 -3.57
C GLY A 109 5.89 8.33 -3.81
N GLY A 110 6.84 8.14 -2.90
CA GLY A 110 8.22 8.61 -3.02
C GLY A 110 8.40 10.11 -2.81
N TYR A 111 7.34 10.90 -2.83
CA TYR A 111 7.36 12.30 -2.45
C TYR A 111 6.01 12.79 -1.93
N ASP A 112 6.03 13.80 -1.06
CA ASP A 112 4.85 14.49 -0.53
C ASP A 112 4.85 15.96 -0.91
N LEU A 113 3.65 16.53 -1.05
CA LEU A 113 3.45 17.95 -1.32
C LEU A 113 2.74 18.60 -0.14
N VAL A 114 3.29 19.72 0.32
CA VAL A 114 2.69 20.56 1.36
C VAL A 114 2.59 21.98 0.85
N GLU A 115 1.37 22.51 0.82
CA GLU A 115 1.13 23.91 0.48
C GLU A 115 1.76 24.84 1.53
N CYS A 116 2.44 25.86 1.05
CA CYS A 116 3.14 26.84 1.86
C CYS A 116 2.70 28.26 1.46
N LYS A 117 2.80 29.19 2.41
CA LYS A 117 2.55 30.64 2.17
C LYS A 117 1.20 30.93 1.50
N GLU A 118 0.12 30.32 1.98
CA GLU A 118 -1.26 30.55 1.46
C GLU A 118 -1.35 30.31 -0.06
N GLY A 119 -0.77 29.22 -0.54
CA GLY A 119 -0.86 28.80 -1.95
C GLY A 119 0.18 29.44 -2.88
N LYS A 120 1.06 30.30 -2.36
CA LYS A 120 2.11 30.94 -3.15
C LYS A 120 3.31 30.03 -3.40
N SER A 121 3.56 29.05 -2.53
CA SER A 121 4.62 28.06 -2.72
C SER A 121 4.19 26.66 -2.33
N VAL A 122 4.89 25.66 -2.85
CA VAL A 122 4.70 24.25 -2.52
C VAL A 122 6.04 23.69 -2.05
N CYS A 123 6.05 23.10 -0.86
CA CYS A 123 7.19 22.31 -0.39
C CYS A 123 7.00 20.86 -0.84
N VAL A 124 8.03 20.29 -1.44
CA VAL A 124 8.09 18.89 -1.85
C VAL A 124 9.14 18.18 -1.02
N SER A 125 8.73 17.09 -0.37
CA SER A 125 9.61 16.21 0.40
C SER A 125 9.77 14.88 -0.33
N PHE A 126 10.98 14.55 -0.78
CA PHE A 126 11.33 13.29 -1.44
C PHE A 126 11.88 12.32 -0.40
N HIS A 127 11.13 11.25 -0.14
CA HIS A 127 11.53 10.20 0.78
C HIS A 127 12.30 9.13 0.01
N THR A 128 13.52 8.83 0.45
CA THR A 128 14.32 7.76 -0.14
C THR A 128 14.29 6.51 0.73
N ALA A 129 14.32 5.35 0.08
CA ALA A 129 14.30 4.05 0.74
C ALA A 129 15.10 3.02 -0.06
N PHE A 130 15.75 2.12 0.66
CA PHE A 130 16.51 1.01 0.09
C PHE A 130 16.29 -0.24 0.92
N GLU A 131 15.98 -1.37 0.27
CA GLU A 131 15.74 -2.68 0.90
C GLU A 131 14.79 -2.63 2.13
N GLY A 132 13.72 -1.82 2.04
CA GLY A 132 12.70 -1.70 3.10
C GLY A 132 13.05 -0.75 4.25
N VAL A 133 14.19 -0.05 4.16
CA VAL A 133 14.63 0.93 5.16
C VAL A 133 14.54 2.34 4.58
N TYR A 134 13.91 3.26 5.33
CA TYR A 134 13.93 4.68 5.00
C TYR A 134 15.31 5.27 5.25
N LEU A 135 15.79 6.07 4.28
CA LEU A 135 17.07 6.74 4.33
C LEU A 135 16.86 8.25 4.55
N GLU A 136 17.58 9.07 3.81
CA GLU A 136 17.50 10.53 3.87
C GLU A 136 16.25 11.07 3.15
N THR A 137 15.76 12.22 3.63
CA THR A 137 14.66 12.97 3.00
C THR A 137 15.21 14.26 2.40
N TYR A 138 14.94 14.47 1.12
CA TYR A 138 15.31 15.68 0.42
C TYR A 138 14.10 16.61 0.31
N ASN A 139 14.30 17.90 0.55
CA ASN A 139 13.25 18.90 0.53
C ASN A 139 13.55 19.94 -0.55
N MET A 140 12.51 20.39 -1.23
CA MET A 140 12.56 21.40 -2.27
C MET A 140 11.31 22.28 -2.20
N GLU A 141 11.49 23.59 -2.13
CA GLU A 141 10.40 24.55 -2.21
C GLU A 141 10.29 25.08 -3.65
N LEU A 142 9.06 25.10 -4.16
CA LEU A 142 8.67 25.57 -5.48
C LEU A 142 7.82 26.83 -5.32
N ASP A 143 8.23 27.93 -5.95
CA ASP A 143 7.46 29.17 -6.03
C ASP A 143 6.50 29.10 -7.23
N LEU A 144 5.21 29.38 -6.98
CA LEU A 144 4.13 29.33 -7.97
C LEU A 144 3.70 30.72 -8.46
N THR A 145 4.26 31.81 -7.92
CA THR A 145 3.73 33.18 -8.12
C THR A 145 3.83 33.74 -9.54
N ARG A 146 4.78 33.26 -10.36
CA ARG A 146 4.96 33.73 -11.75
C ARG A 146 5.22 32.56 -12.70
N THR A 147 6.46 32.09 -12.69
CA THR A 147 6.93 30.91 -13.40
C THR A 147 7.39 29.93 -12.35
N MET A 148 7.10 28.65 -12.54
CA MET A 148 7.43 27.64 -11.53
C MET A 148 8.94 27.59 -11.32
N GLN A 149 9.43 28.01 -10.15
CA GLN A 149 10.85 28.14 -9.86
C GLN A 149 11.21 27.44 -8.57
N ILE A 150 12.41 26.86 -8.51
CA ILE A 150 12.95 26.27 -7.28
C ILE A 150 13.48 27.41 -6.42
N SER A 151 12.87 27.65 -5.26
CA SER A 151 13.29 28.72 -4.34
C SER A 151 14.39 28.26 -3.40
N ARG A 152 14.24 27.06 -2.80
CA ARG A 152 15.16 26.49 -1.80
C ARG A 152 15.19 24.98 -1.93
N HIS A 153 16.33 24.35 -1.68
CA HIS A 153 16.44 22.89 -1.57
C HIS A 153 17.62 22.46 -0.71
N ASN A 154 17.61 21.22 -0.23
CA ASN A 154 18.76 20.56 0.41
C ASN A 154 19.39 19.47 -0.49
N ILE A 155 19.01 19.41 -1.77
CA ILE A 155 19.57 18.46 -2.74
C ILE A 155 21.08 18.72 -2.95
N PRO A 156 21.95 17.69 -2.96
CA PRO A 156 23.40 17.86 -3.05
C PRO A 156 23.84 18.59 -4.33
N PRO A 157 24.89 19.44 -4.28
CA PRO A 157 25.36 20.18 -5.46
C PRO A 157 25.85 19.29 -6.62
N SER A 158 26.28 18.07 -6.32
CA SER A 158 26.68 17.09 -7.34
C SER A 158 25.50 16.58 -8.16
N PHE A 159 24.27 16.72 -7.67
CA PHE A 159 23.06 16.29 -8.36
C PHE A 159 22.69 17.27 -9.47
N PRO A 160 22.37 16.79 -10.70
CA PRO A 160 22.10 17.65 -11.85
C PRO A 160 20.70 18.29 -11.82
N LEU A 161 20.32 18.91 -10.69
CA LEU A 161 18.99 19.48 -10.45
C LEU A 161 18.61 20.53 -11.48
N GLU A 162 19.51 21.49 -11.73
CA GLU A 162 19.26 22.59 -12.66
C GLU A 162 19.04 22.10 -14.10
N SER A 163 19.78 21.07 -14.51
CA SER A 163 19.64 20.48 -15.85
C SER A 163 18.27 19.82 -16.01
N ILE A 164 17.84 19.05 -15.01
CA ILE A 164 16.53 18.40 -14.99
C ILE A 164 15.42 19.46 -14.97
N ALA A 165 15.56 20.49 -14.11
CA ALA A 165 14.58 21.55 -13.98
C ALA A 165 14.37 22.32 -15.29
N LYS A 166 15.46 22.67 -16.00
CA LYS A 166 15.37 23.37 -17.30
C LYS A 166 14.62 22.55 -18.37
N GLN A 167 14.68 21.22 -18.30
CA GLN A 167 14.09 20.35 -19.31
C GLN A 167 12.61 20.07 -19.08
N THR A 168 12.22 19.78 -17.83
CA THR A 168 10.89 19.22 -17.52
C THR A 168 10.04 20.07 -16.58
N LEU A 169 10.61 20.96 -15.75
CA LEU A 169 9.86 21.69 -14.72
C LEU A 169 8.68 22.50 -15.29
N GLN A 170 8.89 23.18 -16.41
CA GLN A 170 7.85 24.01 -17.05
C GLN A 170 6.90 23.21 -17.97
N LYS A 171 7.31 22.00 -18.40
CA LYS A 171 6.55 21.21 -19.37
C LYS A 171 5.60 20.24 -18.69
N ASP A 172 6.11 19.53 -17.68
CA ASP A 172 5.38 18.52 -16.94
C ASP A 172 5.96 18.40 -15.53
N LEU A 173 5.28 19.05 -14.59
CA LEU A 173 5.64 19.01 -13.18
C LEU A 173 5.62 17.57 -12.63
N LYS A 174 4.63 16.76 -13.02
CA LYS A 174 4.50 15.40 -12.51
C LYS A 174 5.67 14.54 -12.97
N ALA A 175 6.02 14.61 -14.26
CA ALA A 175 7.18 13.91 -14.78
C ALA A 175 8.49 14.41 -14.15
N PHE A 176 8.60 15.71 -13.91
CA PHE A 176 9.75 16.28 -13.19
C PHE A 176 9.90 15.69 -11.78
N LEU A 177 8.84 15.73 -10.96
CA LEU A 177 8.86 15.21 -9.59
C LEU A 177 9.13 13.70 -9.54
N GLN A 178 8.51 12.93 -10.44
CA GLN A 178 8.72 11.49 -10.54
C GLN A 178 10.17 11.16 -10.93
N THR A 179 10.72 11.82 -11.95
CA THR A 179 12.11 11.61 -12.39
C THR A 179 13.09 11.98 -11.29
N LEU A 180 12.82 13.08 -10.57
CA LEU A 180 13.69 13.56 -9.51
C LEU A 180 13.64 12.62 -8.30
N SER A 181 12.46 12.16 -7.88
CA SER A 181 12.28 11.15 -6.84
C SER A 181 13.05 9.87 -7.15
N GLN A 182 12.92 9.34 -8.38
CA GLN A 182 13.63 8.13 -8.80
C GLN A 182 15.16 8.29 -8.75
N LYS A 183 15.68 9.40 -9.28
CA LYS A 183 17.13 9.67 -9.29
C LYS A 183 17.69 9.90 -7.88
N LEU A 184 16.96 10.58 -7.00
CA LEU A 184 17.36 10.77 -5.61
C LEU A 184 17.32 9.44 -4.84
N ASN A 185 16.28 8.64 -5.05
CA ASN A 185 16.18 7.32 -4.43
C ASN A 185 17.33 6.41 -4.87
N ALA A 186 17.67 6.43 -6.16
CA ALA A 186 18.80 5.68 -6.68
C ALA A 186 20.15 6.15 -6.12
N LEU A 187 20.35 7.47 -6.00
CA LEU A 187 21.53 8.04 -5.36
C LEU A 187 21.67 7.57 -3.91
N ALA A 188 20.59 7.69 -3.12
CA ALA A 188 20.56 7.26 -1.73
C ALA A 188 20.80 5.75 -1.61
N GLY A 189 20.19 4.95 -2.48
CA GLY A 189 20.42 3.50 -2.55
C GLY A 189 21.86 3.13 -2.88
N ARG A 190 22.50 3.81 -3.83
CA ARG A 190 23.93 3.58 -4.16
C ARG A 190 24.84 3.98 -3.00
N ARG A 191 24.57 5.09 -2.32
CA ARG A 191 25.30 5.48 -1.09
C ARG A 191 25.13 4.45 0.01
N GLN A 192 23.91 3.95 0.21
CA GLN A 192 23.64 2.92 1.21
C GLN A 192 24.38 1.63 0.89
N GLN A 193 24.44 1.20 -0.38
CA GLN A 193 25.25 0.04 -0.79
C GLN A 193 26.72 0.21 -0.41
N VAL A 194 27.30 1.39 -0.61
CA VAL A 194 28.69 1.68 -0.22
C VAL A 194 28.88 1.56 1.30
N CYS A 195 27.93 2.06 2.10
CA CYS A 195 27.96 1.89 3.55
C CYS A 195 27.89 0.40 3.94
N LEU A 196 26.93 -0.34 3.37
CA LEU A 196 26.74 -1.77 3.64
C LEU A 196 27.94 -2.62 3.22
N LEU A 197 28.65 -2.25 2.15
CA LEU A 197 29.89 -2.92 1.74
C LEU A 197 30.96 -2.84 2.82
N LYS A 198 31.16 -1.64 3.39
CA LYS A 198 32.13 -1.40 4.46
C LYS A 198 31.75 -2.13 5.74
N GLU A 199 30.46 -2.18 6.06
CA GLU A 199 29.96 -2.80 7.30
C GLU A 199 29.89 -4.34 7.23
N LEU A 200 29.42 -4.91 6.12
CA LEU A 200 29.06 -6.34 6.05
C LEU A 200 30.13 -7.23 5.38
N VAL A 201 30.84 -6.69 4.40
CA VAL A 201 31.81 -7.47 3.62
C VAL A 201 33.18 -7.41 4.29
N GLY A 202 33.65 -6.22 4.67
CA GLY A 202 34.88 -5.99 5.46
C GLY A 202 36.19 -6.34 4.74
N SER A 203 36.19 -7.36 3.87
CA SER A 203 37.29 -7.82 3.03
C SER A 203 37.42 -7.07 1.70
N VAL A 204 36.46 -6.19 1.39
CA VAL A 204 36.42 -5.39 0.17
C VAL A 204 36.66 -3.92 0.52
N GLU A 205 37.69 -3.34 -0.09
CA GLU A 205 38.01 -1.93 0.08
C GLU A 205 37.37 -1.11 -1.04
N VAL A 206 36.70 -0.02 -0.67
CA VAL A 206 36.15 0.95 -1.63
C VAL A 206 37.24 1.96 -1.95
N MET A 207 37.90 1.78 -3.09
CA MET A 207 39.04 2.59 -3.53
C MET A 207 38.60 3.98 -3.97
N GLU A 208 37.60 4.04 -4.84
CA GLU A 208 37.07 5.29 -5.38
C GLU A 208 35.55 5.27 -5.44
N SER A 209 34.96 6.38 -5.06
CA SER A 209 33.54 6.69 -5.29
C SER A 209 33.43 8.16 -5.59
N ASN A 210 32.80 8.52 -6.71
CA ASN A 210 32.43 9.91 -6.92
C ASN A 210 31.23 10.30 -6.04
N GLN A 211 30.93 11.61 -5.94
CA GLN A 211 29.87 12.13 -5.06
C GLN A 211 28.44 11.66 -5.43
N LEU A 212 28.25 11.25 -6.69
CA LEU A 212 26.99 10.70 -7.22
C LEU A 212 26.88 9.17 -7.08
N CYS A 213 27.96 8.53 -6.62
CA CYS A 213 28.14 7.09 -6.64
C CYS A 213 27.78 6.49 -8.00
N SER A 214 28.14 7.18 -9.10
CA SER A 214 27.90 6.71 -10.46
C SER A 214 29.06 5.86 -10.99
N ILE A 215 30.21 5.91 -10.31
CA ILE A 215 31.35 5.01 -10.53
C ILE A 215 31.82 4.57 -9.15
N LEU A 216 31.95 3.26 -8.96
CA LEU A 216 32.50 2.66 -7.76
C LEU A 216 33.64 1.73 -8.16
N VAL A 217 34.82 1.95 -7.58
CA VAL A 217 35.99 1.09 -7.76
C VAL A 217 36.23 0.34 -6.46
N LEU A 218 36.18 -0.99 -6.53
CA LEU A 218 36.27 -1.89 -5.39
C LEU A 218 37.51 -2.78 -5.54
N MET A 219 38.28 -2.91 -4.48
CA MET A 219 39.39 -3.87 -4.41
C MET A 219 38.95 -5.07 -3.59
N CYS A 220 39.03 -6.26 -4.19
CA CYS A 220 38.71 -7.53 -3.57
C CYS A 220 39.95 -8.43 -3.57
N THR A 221 40.07 -9.32 -2.58
CA THR A 221 41.07 -10.38 -2.59
C THR A 221 40.44 -11.68 -3.07
N ALA A 222 40.86 -12.16 -4.24
CA ALA A 222 40.41 -13.43 -4.80
C ALA A 222 40.98 -14.60 -3.99
N GLN A 223 40.12 -15.55 -3.61
CA GLN A 223 40.57 -16.79 -2.99
C GLN A 223 41.05 -17.78 -4.06
N GLY A 224 42.20 -18.39 -3.82
CA GLY A 224 42.86 -19.36 -4.70
C GLY A 224 44.15 -19.88 -4.07
N GLU A 225 44.96 -20.64 -4.81
CA GLU A 225 46.25 -21.17 -4.32
C GLU A 225 47.19 -20.05 -3.82
N THR A 226 47.09 -18.87 -4.44
CA THR A 226 47.72 -17.63 -3.99
C THR A 226 46.67 -16.52 -4.00
N PRO A 227 46.50 -15.76 -2.90
CA PRO A 227 45.56 -14.65 -2.86
C PRO A 227 45.99 -13.56 -3.84
N LYS A 228 45.06 -13.09 -4.67
CA LYS A 228 45.34 -12.10 -5.72
C LYS A 228 44.40 -10.91 -5.59
N ALA A 229 44.93 -9.71 -5.78
CA ALA A 229 44.14 -8.49 -5.79
C ALA A 229 43.34 -8.41 -7.10
N VAL A 230 42.06 -8.09 -6.98
CA VAL A 230 41.14 -7.92 -8.11
C VAL A 230 40.41 -6.59 -7.97
N LEU A 231 40.49 -5.79 -9.01
CA LEU A 231 39.82 -4.51 -9.12
C LEU A 231 38.49 -4.69 -9.86
N CYS A 232 37.40 -4.34 -9.20
CA CYS A 232 36.05 -4.36 -9.76
C CYS A 232 35.56 -2.91 -9.91
N THR A 233 35.33 -2.46 -11.14
CA THR A 233 34.75 -1.14 -11.41
C THR A 233 33.31 -1.29 -11.83
N LEU A 234 32.42 -0.63 -11.10
CA LEU A 234 30.97 -0.61 -11.31
C LEU A 234 30.58 0.78 -11.85
N GLU A 235 30.08 0.81 -13.09
CA GLU A 235 29.61 2.03 -13.76
C GLU A 235 28.07 2.05 -13.79
N TYR A 236 27.48 3.11 -13.27
CA TYR A 236 26.03 3.34 -13.22
C TYR A 236 25.67 4.41 -14.25
N GLY A 237 25.42 3.98 -15.49
CA GLY A 237 25.04 4.87 -16.59
C GLY A 237 23.63 5.42 -16.42
N ASP A 238 22.69 4.57 -15.97
CA ASP A 238 21.35 5.00 -15.63
C ASP A 238 21.25 5.44 -14.17
N LEU A 239 21.25 6.76 -13.96
CA LEU A 239 21.16 7.35 -12.63
C LEU A 239 19.80 7.15 -11.94
N THR A 240 18.79 6.57 -12.60
CA THR A 240 17.51 6.20 -12.00
C THR A 240 17.54 4.83 -11.32
N GLN A 241 18.61 4.06 -11.52
CA GLN A 241 18.73 2.70 -11.00
C GLN A 241 19.82 2.58 -9.92
N CYS A 242 19.61 1.62 -9.03
CA CYS A 242 20.57 1.22 -7.99
C CYS A 242 21.56 0.15 -8.46
N LEU A 243 21.37 -0.42 -9.65
CA LEU A 243 22.20 -1.48 -10.23
C LEU A 243 23.19 -0.89 -11.24
N PRO A 244 24.41 -1.43 -11.33
CA PRO A 244 25.37 -0.97 -12.31
C PRO A 244 24.94 -1.37 -13.71
N THR A 245 25.21 -0.50 -14.68
CA THR A 245 24.96 -0.75 -16.10
C THR A 245 26.11 -1.51 -16.73
N ARG A 246 27.33 -1.33 -16.21
CA ARG A 246 28.54 -1.97 -16.71
C ARG A 246 29.47 -2.30 -15.55
N VAL A 247 30.11 -3.46 -15.67
CA VAL A 247 31.07 -3.98 -14.68
C VAL A 247 32.33 -4.39 -15.42
N SER A 248 33.48 -3.88 -15.01
CA SER A 248 34.80 -4.33 -15.46
C SER A 248 35.57 -4.95 -14.30
N ILE A 249 36.28 -6.05 -14.60
CA ILE A 249 37.05 -6.81 -13.62
C ILE A 249 38.49 -6.91 -14.14
N GLU A 250 39.40 -6.29 -13.41
CA GLU A 250 40.82 -6.23 -13.74
C GLU A 250 41.62 -6.96 -12.67
N CYS A 251 42.53 -7.83 -13.12
CA CYS A 251 43.46 -8.55 -12.27
C CYS A 251 44.81 -8.62 -13.01
N GLU A 252 45.92 -8.66 -12.27
CA GLU A 252 47.25 -8.86 -12.86
C GLU A 252 47.30 -10.14 -13.72
N ASP A 253 46.56 -11.17 -13.29
CA ASP A 253 46.36 -12.40 -14.06
C ASP A 253 45.13 -12.31 -14.95
N LYS A 254 45.37 -12.07 -16.24
CA LYS A 254 44.31 -12.03 -17.27
C LYS A 254 43.50 -13.34 -17.36
N THR A 255 44.07 -14.45 -16.92
CA THR A 255 43.40 -15.76 -16.89
C THR A 255 42.27 -15.84 -15.86
N LEU A 256 42.34 -15.05 -14.78
CA LEU A 256 41.29 -15.00 -13.76
C LEU A 256 40.05 -14.27 -14.27
N SER A 257 40.21 -13.12 -14.93
CA SER A 257 39.08 -12.37 -15.50
C SER A 257 38.33 -13.18 -16.57
N GLU A 258 39.02 -14.08 -17.28
CA GLU A 258 38.41 -14.94 -18.31
C GLU A 258 37.78 -16.24 -17.74
N SER A 259 38.04 -16.55 -16.47
CA SER A 259 37.52 -17.75 -15.79
C SER A 259 35.98 -17.79 -15.79
N PRO A 260 35.36 -18.97 -15.98
CA PRO A 260 33.90 -19.10 -15.96
C PRO A 260 33.28 -18.66 -14.63
N GLN A 261 34.02 -18.77 -13.51
CA GLN A 261 33.56 -18.32 -12.21
C GLN A 261 33.49 -16.79 -12.12
N TRP A 262 34.50 -16.09 -12.64
CA TRP A 262 34.54 -14.63 -12.62
C TRP A 262 33.58 -13.99 -13.62
N LYS A 263 33.29 -14.66 -14.74
CA LYS A 263 32.18 -14.27 -15.63
C LYS A 263 30.82 -14.35 -14.94
N LYS A 264 30.60 -15.37 -14.10
CA LYS A 264 29.39 -15.46 -13.25
C LYS A 264 29.36 -14.37 -12.18
N ASN A 265 30.50 -14.03 -11.60
CA ASN A 265 30.58 -12.92 -10.63
C ASN A 265 30.28 -11.58 -11.29
N GLN A 266 30.73 -11.38 -12.53
CA GLN A 266 30.40 -10.19 -13.32
C GLN A 266 28.90 -10.08 -13.59
N SER A 267 28.23 -11.16 -13.99
CA SER A 267 26.77 -11.16 -14.17
C SER A 267 26.04 -10.92 -12.85
N LEU A 268 26.53 -11.50 -11.75
CA LEU A 268 25.95 -11.30 -10.43
C LEU A 268 26.00 -9.82 -9.98
N LEU A 269 27.11 -9.13 -10.23
CA LEU A 269 27.26 -7.70 -9.94
C LEU A 269 26.34 -6.82 -10.79
N LEU A 270 25.91 -7.27 -11.98
CA LEU A 270 24.94 -6.58 -12.83
C LEU A 270 23.49 -6.83 -12.38
N GLU A 271 23.19 -8.06 -11.93
CA GLU A 271 21.82 -8.49 -11.62
C GLU A 271 21.39 -8.18 -10.18
N SER A 272 22.34 -7.98 -9.27
CA SER A 272 22.07 -7.80 -7.84
C SER A 272 22.83 -6.61 -7.23
N PRO A 273 22.31 -6.01 -6.14
CA PRO A 273 23.00 -4.92 -5.45
C PRO A 273 24.43 -5.31 -5.05
N ALA A 274 25.35 -4.34 -5.09
CA ALA A 274 26.78 -4.60 -4.95
C ALA A 274 27.13 -5.32 -3.64
N HIS A 275 26.49 -4.94 -2.52
CA HIS A 275 26.69 -5.60 -1.22
C HIS A 275 26.21 -7.05 -1.24
N THR A 276 25.03 -7.33 -1.80
CA THR A 276 24.47 -8.69 -1.89
C THR A 276 25.29 -9.57 -2.83
N ALA A 277 25.72 -9.02 -3.98
CA ALA A 277 26.59 -9.71 -4.93
C ALA A 277 27.91 -10.11 -4.28
N LEU A 278 28.59 -9.18 -3.60
CA LEU A 278 29.87 -9.46 -2.95
C LEU A 278 29.73 -10.40 -1.75
N LEU A 279 28.67 -10.28 -0.96
CA LEU A 279 28.36 -11.28 0.09
C LEU A 279 28.19 -12.68 -0.48
N THR A 280 27.57 -12.79 -1.65
CA THR A 280 27.39 -14.07 -2.34
C THR A 280 28.70 -14.57 -2.92
N MET A 281 29.52 -13.71 -3.52
CA MET A 281 30.88 -14.04 -3.96
C MET A 281 31.75 -14.58 -2.82
N ARG A 282 31.64 -13.98 -1.62
CA ARG A 282 32.30 -14.47 -0.41
C ARG A 282 31.80 -15.86 0.00
N ARG A 283 30.48 -16.08 -0.01
CA ARG A 283 29.89 -17.41 0.28
C ARG A 283 30.29 -18.48 -0.73
N MET A 284 30.50 -18.09 -1.99
CA MET A 284 30.99 -18.98 -3.05
C MET A 284 32.51 -19.23 -2.97
N GLY A 285 33.22 -18.62 -2.02
CA GLY A 285 34.69 -18.72 -1.91
C GLY A 285 35.41 -18.07 -3.08
N SER A 286 34.81 -17.07 -3.74
CA SER A 286 35.47 -16.31 -4.81
C SER A 286 36.35 -15.19 -4.25
N ILE A 287 35.95 -14.63 -3.11
CA ILE A 287 36.65 -13.55 -2.41
C ILE A 287 36.75 -13.87 -0.92
N ALA A 288 37.70 -13.22 -0.23
CA ALA A 288 37.94 -13.40 1.21
C ALA A 288 36.75 -13.00 2.09
#